data_AF-A0AAN1EMU2-F1
#
_entry.id   AF-A0AAN1EMU2-F1
#
_cell.length_a   1.000
_cell.length_b   1.000
_cell.length_c   1.000
_cell.angle_alpha   90.00
_cell.angle_beta   90.00
_cell.angle_gamma   90.00
#
_symmetry.space_group_name_H-M   'P 1'
#
loop_
_entity.id
_entity.type
_entity.pdbx_description
1 polymer ?
#
loop_
_entity_poly.entity_id
_entity_poly.type
_entity_poly.pdbx_seq_one_letter_code
_entity_poly.pdbx_strand_id
1 'polypeptide(L)' 'MESEDMVGISRLVITRRERAVMLQPRGKGIVLWTLRYGDEVRDEDTYFADIGDEKADSDMMPWCSN' A
#
# COMPACT_ATOMS: atom_id res chain seq x y z
N MET A 1 -17.64 -14.86 8.06
CA MET A 1 -16.73 -13.86 7.45
C MET A 1 -15.62 -13.44 8.41
N GLU A 2 -15.91 -13.06 9.67
CA GLU A 2 -14.82 -12.89 10.68
C GLU A 2 -14.06 -14.18 11.00
N SER A 3 -14.69 -15.34 10.86
CA SER A 3 -14.12 -16.64 11.26
C SER A 3 -13.20 -17.31 10.23
N GLU A 4 -13.10 -16.80 9.01
CA GLU A 4 -12.40 -17.49 7.91
C GLU A 4 -11.26 -16.68 7.27
N ASP A 5 -10.84 -15.58 7.91
CA ASP A 5 -9.81 -14.66 7.37
C ASP A 5 -10.11 -14.22 5.92
N MET A 6 -11.40 -14.13 5.58
CA MET A 6 -11.86 -13.82 4.24
C MET A 6 -12.05 -12.32 4.08
N VAL A 7 -11.48 -11.80 3.00
CA VAL A 7 -11.67 -10.42 2.55
C VAL A 7 -12.61 -10.39 1.35
N GLY A 8 -13.55 -9.43 1.34
CA GLY A 8 -14.43 -9.20 0.20
C GLY A 8 -13.80 -8.20 -0.76
N ILE A 9 -13.61 -8.57 -2.03
CA ILE A 9 -13.22 -7.61 -3.06
C ILE A 9 -14.48 -7.12 -3.77
N SER A 10 -14.62 -5.80 -3.89
CA SER A 10 -15.74 -5.20 -4.59
C SER A 10 -15.31 -3.92 -5.31
N ARG A 11 -16.26 -3.31 -5.99
CA ARG A 11 -16.06 -2.09 -6.77
C ARG A 11 -17.06 -1.05 -6.27
N LEU A 12 -16.52 0.08 -5.81
CA LEU A 12 -17.32 1.16 -5.25
C LEU A 12 -17.19 2.42 -6.11
N VAL A 13 -18.32 3.00 -6.48
CA VAL A 13 -18.36 4.30 -7.14
C VAL A 13 -18.50 5.37 -6.07
N ILE A 14 -17.44 6.16 -5.89
CA ILE A 14 -17.49 7.36 -5.05
C ILE A 14 -17.58 8.56 -6.01
N THR A 15 -18.73 9.24 -5.96
CA THR A 15 -19.08 10.33 -6.87
C THR A 15 -19.11 9.89 -8.33
N ARG A 16 -18.01 10.05 -9.07
CA ARG A 16 -17.88 9.70 -10.49
C ARG A 16 -16.71 8.76 -10.78
N ARG A 17 -15.93 8.39 -9.75
CA ARG A 17 -14.75 7.53 -9.92
C ARG A 17 -15.04 6.18 -9.31
N GLU A 18 -14.88 5.17 -10.15
CA GLU A 18 -14.91 3.79 -9.74
C GLU A 18 -13.57 3.40 -9.10
N ARG A 19 -13.63 2.72 -7.96
CA ARG A 19 -12.44 2.27 -7.22
C ARG A 19 -12.60 0.80 -6.85
N ALA A 20 -11.54 0.02 -7.01
CA ALA A 20 -11.45 -1.28 -6.40
C ALA A 20 -11.35 -1.11 -4.87
N VAL A 21 -12.13 -1.88 -4.12
CA VAL A 21 -12.16 -1.81 -2.65
C VAL A 21 -12.07 -3.20 -2.04
N MET A 22 -11.40 -3.29 -0.90
CA MET A 22 -11.34 -4.47 -0.05
C MET A 22 -12.16 -4.21 1.22
N LEU A 23 -13.05 -5.13 1.54
CA LEU A 23 -13.92 -5.12 2.70
C LEU A 23 -13.42 -6.16 3.69
N GLN A 24 -13.02 -5.71 4.87
CA GLN A 24 -12.63 -6.57 5.98
C GLN A 24 -13.65 -6.43 7.11
N PRO A 25 -14.28 -7.53 7.57
CA PRO A 25 -15.16 -7.46 8.74
C PRO A 25 -14.32 -7.15 9.99
N ARG A 26 -14.78 -6.21 10.82
CA ARG A 26 -14.11 -5.83 12.07
C ARG A 26 -15.14 -5.60 13.17
N GLY A 27 -15.25 -6.56 14.09
CA GLY A 27 -16.23 -6.60 15.17
C GLY A 27 -17.65 -6.46 14.63
N LYS A 28 -18.33 -5.37 15.02
CA LYS A 28 -19.72 -5.08 14.60
C LYS A 28 -19.82 -4.30 13.28
N GLY A 29 -18.69 -4.03 12.62
CA GLY A 29 -18.61 -3.20 11.43
C GLY A 29 -17.76 -3.80 10.33
N ILE A 30 -17.50 -2.99 9.32
CA ILE A 30 -16.67 -3.34 8.16
C ILE A 30 -15.68 -2.20 7.94
N VAL A 31 -14.41 -2.56 7.73
CA VAL A 31 -13.38 -1.63 7.27
C VAL A 31 -13.28 -1.74 5.75
N LEU A 32 -13.28 -0.59 5.08
CA LEU A 32 -13.14 -0.49 3.64
C LEU A 32 -11.78 0.13 3.31
N TRP A 33 -10.96 -0.61 2.56
CA TRP A 33 -9.69 -0.13 2.01
C TRP A 33 -9.84 0.11 0.52
N THR A 34 -9.53 1.32 0.05
CA THR A 34 -9.46 1.58 -1.41
C THR A 34 -8.14 1.05 -1.95
N LEU A 35 -8.21 0.14 -2.91
CA LEU A 35 -7.05 -0.41 -3.58
C LEU A 35 -6.62 0.52 -4.72
N ARG A 36 -5.31 0.69 -4.86
CA ARG A 36 -4.71 1.37 -6.01
C ARG A 36 -4.57 0.35 -7.13
N TYR A 37 -4.88 0.73 -8.36
CA TYR A 37 -4.74 -0.17 -9.50
C TYR A 37 -3.26 -0.46 -9.73
N GLY A 38 -2.94 -1.68 -10.16
CA GLY A 38 -1.55 -2.15 -10.35
C GLY A 38 -0.70 -1.29 -11.29
N ASP A 39 -1.31 -0.47 -12.12
CA ASP A 39 -0.63 0.49 -13.00
C ASP A 39 -0.02 1.70 -12.25
N GLU A 40 -0.30 1.85 -10.95
CA GLU A 40 0.40 2.76 -10.02
C GLU A 40 1.53 2.07 -9.22
N VAL A 41 1.73 0.75 -9.40
CA VAL A 41 2.87 0.03 -8.83
C VAL A 41 4.04 0.26 -9.78
N ARG A 42 4.73 1.38 -9.56
CA ARG A 42 6.01 1.64 -10.22
C ARG A 42 7.00 0.60 -9.74
N ASP A 43 7.69 -0.02 -10.69
CA ASP A 43 8.72 -1.00 -10.43
C ASP A 43 9.79 -0.40 -9.49
N GLU A 44 10.00 -1.00 -8.31
CA GLU A 44 11.00 -0.54 -7.34
C GLU A 44 12.39 -0.53 -7.99
N ASP A 45 12.63 -1.47 -8.90
CA ASP A 45 13.89 -1.63 -9.62
C ASP A 45 14.27 -0.36 -10.40
N THR A 46 13.30 0.45 -10.85
CA THR A 46 13.59 1.68 -11.61
C THR A 46 14.15 2.80 -10.71
N TYR A 47 13.81 2.82 -9.42
CA TYR A 47 14.30 3.85 -8.49
C TYR A 47 15.64 3.48 -7.87
N PHE A 48 15.92 2.19 -7.69
CA PHE A 48 17.15 1.70 -7.05
C PHE A 48 18.22 1.24 -8.04
N ALA A 49 17.95 1.20 -9.35
CA ALA A 49 18.95 0.85 -10.38
C ALA A 49 20.19 1.76 -10.35
N ASP A 50 20.02 3.05 -10.01
CA ASP A 50 21.12 4.02 -9.94
C ASP A 50 21.75 4.11 -8.53
N ILE A 51 21.18 3.43 -7.53
CA ILE A 51 21.73 3.39 -6.17
C ILE A 51 22.71 2.22 -6.11
N GLY A 52 23.98 2.51 -6.36
CA GLY A 52 25.07 1.56 -6.14
C GLY A 52 25.18 1.15 -4.67
N ASP A 53 25.83 0.02 -4.42
CA ASP A 53 26.10 -0.56 -3.09
C ASP A 53 27.17 0.24 -2.30
N GLU A 54 27.15 1.57 -2.43
CA GLU A 54 28.04 2.48 -1.72
C GLU A 54 27.54 2.69 -0.30
N LYS A 55 28.45 2.51 0.68
CA LYS A 55 28.15 2.76 2.09
C LYS A 55 27.74 4.22 2.26
N ALA A 56 26.55 4.43 2.81
CA ALA A 56 26.07 5.75 3.20
C ALA A 56 27.11 6.48 4.05
N ASP A 57 27.35 7.76 3.72
CA ASP A 57 28.32 8.60 4.39
C ASP A 57 28.01 8.68 5.89
N SER A 58 29.02 8.42 6.72
CA SER A 58 28.88 8.32 8.17
C SER A 58 28.42 9.62 8.81
N ASP A 59 28.63 10.76 8.15
CA ASP A 59 28.18 12.09 8.59
C ASP A 59 26.66 12.32 8.37
N MET A 60 26.00 11.52 7.52
CA MET A 60 24.55 11.64 7.27
C MET A 60 23.68 10.77 8.20
N MET A 61 24.27 9.75 8.84
CA MET A 61 23.60 8.83 9.78
C MET A 61 22.91 9.51 10.99
N PRO A 62 23.43 10.59 11.60
CA PRO A 62 22.84 11.19 12.81
C PRO A 62 21.42 11.72 12.61
N TRP A 63 21.03 12.07 11.38
CA TRP A 63 19.75 12.70 11.07
C TRP A 63 18.62 11.71 10.79
N CYS A 64 18.95 10.45 10.49
CA CYS A 64 17.98 9.38 10.20
C CYS A 64 17.53 8.60 11.43
N SER A 65 18.07 8.92 12.61
CA SER A 65 17.71 8.28 13.89
C SER A 65 16.83 9.20 14.74
N ASN A 66 15.58 9.44 14.31
CA ASN A 66 14.53 9.94 15.21
C ASN A 66 13.13 9.54 14.77
#